data_AF-A0A3S9VHV7-F1
#
_entry.id   AF-A0A3S9VHV7-F1
#
_cell.length_a   1.000
_cell.length_b   1.000
_cell.length_c   1.000
_cell.angle_alpha   90.00
_cell.angle_beta   90.00
_cell.angle_gamma   90.00
#
_symmetry.space_group_name_H-M   'P 1'
#
loop_
_entity.id
_entity.type
_entity.pdbx_description
1 polymer ?
#
loop_
_entity_poly.entity_id
_entity_poly.type
_entity_poly.pdbx_seq_one_letter_code
_entity_poly.pdbx_strand_id
1 'polypeptide(L)'
;MPINDDKMAREAKLAEALRTNLRKRKAASRKDSGEDDAAITAAEAAPGPYNDVRKLLGITHATGQRRILTLALSAPFPNPVGAGWAVAVRLAGDGGPFDTQYGRAAFGEDGLAAVRKAIDLAQVAIDLASTTHALFWPDERPYDLSAPI
;
A
#
# COMPACT_ATOMS: atom_id res chain seq x y z
N MET A 1 -38.03 -48.21 8.87
CA MET A 1 -37.00 -47.26 9.37
C MET A 1 -36.76 -46.19 8.30
N PRO A 2 -37.19 -44.93 8.48
CA PRO A 2 -36.89 -43.83 7.58
C PRO A 2 -35.76 -42.97 8.19
N ILE A 3 -34.52 -43.16 7.72
CA ILE A 3 -33.35 -42.38 8.20
C ILE A 3 -32.81 -41.47 7.07
N ASN A 4 -33.36 -41.59 5.85
CA ASN A 4 -32.76 -41.00 4.66
C ASN A 4 -33.07 -39.49 4.49
N ASP A 5 -34.26 -39.05 4.88
CA ASP A 5 -34.72 -37.67 4.66
C ASP A 5 -33.99 -36.63 5.53
N ASP A 6 -33.64 -37.01 6.77
CA ASP A 6 -32.89 -36.15 7.70
C ASP A 6 -31.45 -35.89 7.25
N LYS A 7 -30.84 -36.84 6.55
CA LYS A 7 -29.48 -36.69 6.01
C LYS A 7 -29.48 -35.69 4.85
N MET A 8 -30.42 -35.84 3.92
CA MET A 8 -30.56 -34.95 2.76
C MET A 8 -30.85 -33.49 3.18
N ALA A 9 -31.70 -33.30 4.19
CA ALA A 9 -32.01 -31.97 4.72
C ALA A 9 -30.78 -31.31 5.39
N ARG A 10 -29.96 -32.09 6.12
CA ARG A 10 -28.73 -31.58 6.74
C ARG A 10 -27.67 -31.22 5.70
N GLU A 11 -27.51 -32.04 4.66
CA GLU A 11 -26.56 -31.77 3.58
C GLU A 11 -26.96 -30.53 2.76
N ALA A 12 -28.25 -30.34 2.49
CA ALA A 12 -28.75 -29.13 1.83
C ALA A 12 -28.47 -27.87 2.66
N LYS A 13 -28.72 -27.93 3.98
CA LYS A 13 -28.46 -26.81 4.90
C LYS A 13 -26.96 -26.50 5.03
N LEU A 14 -26.10 -27.52 5.01
CA LEU A 14 -24.66 -27.36 5.02
C LEU A 14 -24.15 -26.74 3.71
N ALA A 15 -24.66 -27.19 2.57
CA ALA A 15 -24.32 -26.63 1.26
C ALA A 15 -24.74 -25.15 1.14
N GLU A 16 -25.91 -24.79 1.68
CA GLU A 16 -26.37 -23.40 1.72
C GLU A 16 -25.51 -22.52 2.64
N ALA A 17 -25.14 -23.02 3.82
CA ALA A 17 -24.22 -22.32 4.73
C ALA A 17 -22.85 -22.07 4.09
N LEU A 18 -22.32 -23.06 3.36
CA LEU A 18 -21.05 -22.92 2.62
C LEU A 18 -21.15 -21.87 1.50
N ARG A 19 -22.22 -21.88 0.70
CA ARG A 19 -22.45 -20.86 -0.35
C ARG A 19 -22.55 -19.46 0.25
N THR A 20 -23.20 -19.33 1.40
CA THR A 20 -23.36 -18.04 2.08
C THR A 20 -22.02 -17.53 2.61
N ASN A 21 -21.20 -18.40 3.21
CA ASN A 21 -19.85 -18.04 3.66
C ASN A 21 -18.92 -17.70 2.49
N LEU A 22 -18.99 -18.42 1.38
CA LEU A 22 -18.26 -18.10 0.16
C LEU A 22 -18.67 -16.73 -0.41
N ARG A 23 -19.96 -16.41 -0.44
CA ARG A 23 -20.45 -15.08 -0.86
C ARG A 23 -19.95 -13.97 0.06
N LYS A 24 -19.97 -14.18 1.39
CA LYS A 24 -19.42 -13.22 2.36
C LYS A 24 -17.92 -13.00 2.15
N ARG A 25 -17.14 -14.06 1.97
CA ARG A 25 -15.70 -13.96 1.68
C ARG A 25 -15.42 -13.24 0.35
N LYS A 26 -16.18 -13.56 -0.70
CA LYS A 26 -16.05 -12.90 -2.02
C LYS A 26 -16.48 -11.43 -2.00
N ALA A 27 -17.44 -11.07 -1.14
CA ALA A 27 -17.84 -9.68 -0.94
C ALA A 27 -16.77 -8.90 -0.16
N ALA A 28 -16.18 -9.52 0.87
CA ALA A 28 -15.06 -8.91 1.61
C ALA A 28 -13.85 -8.67 0.71
N SER A 29 -13.49 -9.62 -0.15
CA SER A 29 -12.34 -9.48 -1.06
C SER A 29 -12.55 -8.48 -2.21
N ARG A 30 -13.77 -8.00 -2.44
CA ARG A 30 -14.08 -7.01 -3.49
C ARG A 30 -14.04 -5.57 -2.99
N LYS A 31 -13.97 -5.34 -1.68
CA LYS A 31 -14.07 -4.00 -1.10
C LYS A 31 -12.76 -3.18 -1.20
N ASP A 32 -11.61 -3.84 -1.38
CA ASP A 32 -10.29 -3.18 -1.38
C ASP A 32 -9.81 -2.68 -2.75
N SER A 33 -10.37 -3.14 -3.88
CA SER A 33 -9.82 -2.76 -5.20
C SER A 33 -10.08 -1.30 -5.58
N GLY A 34 -11.15 -0.69 -5.05
CA GLY A 34 -11.49 0.71 -5.38
C GLY A 34 -10.67 1.75 -4.63
N GLU A 35 -10.11 1.40 -3.47
CA GLU A 35 -9.31 2.32 -2.67
C GLU A 35 -7.89 2.47 -3.24
N ASP A 36 -7.32 1.37 -3.74
CA ASP A 36 -6.05 1.37 -4.47
C ASP A 36 -6.15 2.18 -5.78
N ASP A 37 -7.25 2.02 -6.53
CA ASP A 37 -7.49 2.81 -7.75
C ASP A 37 -7.62 4.31 -7.45
N ALA A 38 -8.28 4.68 -6.34
CA ALA A 38 -8.39 6.07 -5.92
C ALA A 38 -7.04 6.66 -5.49
N ALA A 39 -6.21 5.90 -4.77
CA ALA A 39 -4.88 6.33 -4.33
C ALA A 39 -3.92 6.54 -5.51
N ILE A 40 -3.99 5.70 -6.54
CA ILE A 40 -3.20 5.86 -7.76
C ILE A 40 -3.70 7.08 -8.56
N THR A 41 -5.01 7.17 -8.80
CA THR A 41 -5.62 8.29 -9.55
C THR A 41 -5.31 9.64 -8.88
N ALA A 42 -5.39 9.70 -7.55
CA ALA A 42 -5.05 10.92 -6.83
C ALA A 42 -3.56 11.27 -6.91
N ALA A 43 -2.68 10.27 -6.89
CA ALA A 43 -1.24 10.50 -7.04
C ALA A 43 -0.89 11.06 -8.42
N GLU A 44 -1.57 10.66 -9.49
CA GLU A 44 -1.36 11.21 -10.84
C GLU A 44 -1.66 12.72 -10.93
N ALA A 45 -2.59 13.21 -10.12
CA ALA A 45 -2.94 14.63 -10.04
C ALA A 45 -2.04 15.43 -9.09
N ALA A 46 -1.08 14.77 -8.42
CA ALA A 46 -0.26 15.42 -7.41
C ALA A 46 0.62 16.52 -8.02
N PRO A 47 0.71 17.70 -7.37
CA PRO A 47 1.55 18.78 -7.87
C PRO A 47 3.03 18.42 -7.72
N GLY A 48 3.80 18.67 -8.78
CA GLY A 48 5.26 18.69 -8.72
C GLY A 48 5.81 20.06 -8.28
N PRO A 49 7.08 20.14 -7.86
CA PRO A 49 8.01 19.01 -7.67
C PRO A 49 7.73 18.22 -6.39
N TYR A 50 8.20 16.96 -6.36
CA TYR A 50 8.20 16.16 -5.14
C TYR A 50 9.43 16.50 -4.32
N ASN A 51 9.27 16.52 -2.99
CA ASN A 51 10.35 16.75 -2.05
C ASN A 51 10.98 15.42 -1.65
N ASP A 52 12.28 15.28 -1.86
CA ASP A 52 13.05 14.12 -1.38
C ASP A 52 13.06 14.12 0.15
N VAL A 53 12.52 13.08 0.76
CA VAL A 53 12.45 12.91 2.22
C VAL A 53 13.53 11.94 2.71
N ARG A 54 13.81 10.88 1.93
CA ARG A 54 14.83 9.90 2.32
C ARG A 54 15.55 9.32 1.13
N LYS A 55 16.86 9.15 1.27
CA LYS A 55 17.71 8.45 0.30
C LYS A 55 18.38 7.28 0.99
N LEU A 56 18.19 6.09 0.44
CA LEU A 56 18.76 4.84 0.92
C LEU A 56 19.53 4.17 -0.20
N LEU A 57 20.52 3.39 0.17
CA LEU A 57 21.16 2.43 -0.72
C LEU A 57 20.44 1.08 -0.54
N GLY A 58 19.83 0.59 -1.61
CA GLY A 58 19.25 -0.75 -1.68
C GLY A 58 20.20 -1.72 -2.38
N ILE A 59 20.40 -2.89 -1.79
CA ILE A 59 21.10 -4.02 -2.43
C ILE A 59 20.10 -5.14 -2.66
N THR A 60 19.76 -5.42 -3.92
CA THR A 60 18.71 -6.39 -4.26
C THR A 60 19.12 -7.79 -3.82
N HIS A 61 18.26 -8.51 -3.07
CA HIS A 61 18.59 -9.85 -2.56
C HIS A 61 18.85 -10.88 -3.66
N ALA A 62 18.14 -10.78 -4.78
CA ALA A 62 18.24 -11.75 -5.87
C ALA A 62 19.55 -11.64 -6.68
N THR A 63 20.05 -10.41 -6.90
CA THR A 63 21.15 -10.15 -7.84
C THR A 63 22.37 -9.49 -7.20
N GLY A 64 22.24 -8.97 -5.97
CA GLY A 64 23.26 -8.15 -5.31
C GLY A 64 23.47 -6.78 -5.96
N GLN A 65 22.61 -6.36 -6.88
CA GLN A 65 22.74 -5.05 -7.53
C GLN A 65 22.50 -3.92 -6.52
N ARG A 66 23.36 -2.90 -6.58
CA ARG A 66 23.26 -1.69 -5.78
C ARG A 66 22.42 -0.65 -6.51
N ARG A 67 21.43 -0.07 -5.84
CA ARG A 67 20.56 0.99 -6.37
C ARG A 67 20.30 2.05 -5.30
N ILE A 68 20.08 3.29 -5.74
CA ILE A 68 19.66 4.36 -4.85
C ILE A 68 18.13 4.36 -4.82
N LEU A 69 17.57 4.16 -3.62
CA LEU A 69 16.16 4.28 -3.34
C LEU A 69 15.87 5.69 -2.82
N THR A 70 15.00 6.44 -3.50
CA THR A 70 14.63 7.80 -3.10
C THR A 70 13.15 7.85 -2.77
N LEU A 71 12.85 8.05 -1.50
CA LEU A 71 11.52 8.32 -0.99
C LEU A 71 11.23 9.82 -1.12
N ALA A 72 10.12 10.16 -1.78
CA ALA A 72 9.72 11.54 -2.02
C ALA A 72 8.22 11.74 -1.77
N LEU A 73 7.85 12.94 -1.31
CA LEU A 73 6.48 13.35 -1.02
C LEU A 73 6.08 14.56 -1.87
N SER A 74 4.84 14.60 -2.37
CA SER A 74 4.28 15.83 -2.95
C SER A 74 3.98 16.88 -1.87
N ALA A 75 3.79 18.13 -2.27
CA ALA A 75 3.08 19.09 -1.42
C ALA A 75 1.64 18.60 -1.16
N PRO A 76 1.01 18.92 -0.02
CA PRO A 76 -0.40 18.63 0.22
C PRO A 76 -1.29 19.35 -0.79
N PHE A 77 -2.30 18.65 -1.31
CA PHE A 77 -3.21 19.17 -2.32
C PHE A 77 -4.66 18.72 -2.07
N PRO A 78 -5.67 19.46 -2.58
CA PRO A 78 -7.06 19.02 -2.50
C PRO A 78 -7.25 17.66 -3.17
N ASN A 79 -8.01 16.77 -2.53
CA ASN A 79 -8.28 15.44 -3.05
C ASN A 79 -9.07 15.53 -4.38
N PRO A 80 -8.53 15.05 -5.52
CA PRO A 80 -9.21 15.15 -6.82
C PRO A 80 -10.35 14.13 -6.97
N VAL A 81 -10.35 13.06 -6.18
CA VAL A 81 -11.33 11.95 -6.26
C VAL A 81 -12.39 12.01 -5.17
N GLY A 82 -12.37 13.04 -4.32
CA GLY A 82 -13.33 13.16 -3.22
C GLY A 82 -13.11 14.41 -2.35
N ALA A 83 -13.66 14.37 -1.14
CA ALA A 83 -13.43 15.43 -0.16
C ALA A 83 -12.07 15.28 0.55
N GLY A 84 -11.60 16.37 1.15
CA GLY A 84 -10.38 16.40 1.95
C GLY A 84 -9.13 16.72 1.14
N TRP A 85 -7.99 16.27 1.66
CA TRP A 85 -6.67 16.55 1.14
C TRP A 85 -5.92 15.24 0.87
N ALA A 86 -4.96 15.31 -0.04
CA ALA A 86 -4.10 14.22 -0.42
C ALA A 86 -2.63 14.63 -0.38
N VAL A 87 -1.75 13.66 -0.17
CA VAL A 87 -0.30 13.77 -0.33
C VAL A 87 0.18 12.50 -1.03
N ALA A 88 0.92 12.64 -2.13
CA ALA A 88 1.47 11.50 -2.86
C ALA A 88 2.82 11.08 -2.29
N VAL A 89 3.00 9.76 -2.13
CA VAL A 89 4.22 9.10 -1.64
C VAL A 89 4.80 8.27 -2.77
N ARG A 90 6.05 8.54 -3.14
CA ARG A 90 6.76 7.82 -4.21
C ARG A 90 8.08 7.27 -3.69
N LEU A 91 8.41 6.03 -4.06
CA LEU A 91 9.70 5.42 -3.76
C LEU A 91 10.40 5.03 -5.06
N ALA A 92 11.26 5.90 -5.58
CA ALA A 92 11.98 5.63 -6.82
C ALA A 92 13.18 4.71 -6.60
N GLY A 93 13.44 3.77 -7.52
CA GLY A 93 14.68 2.96 -7.52
C GLY A 93 14.49 1.44 -7.45
N ASP A 94 13.33 0.95 -7.88
CA ASP A 94 12.86 -0.44 -7.86
C ASP A 94 12.48 -0.93 -6.45
N GLY A 95 11.95 -0.02 -5.63
CA GLY A 95 11.51 -0.30 -4.26
C GLY A 95 10.18 -1.06 -4.15
N GLY A 96 9.63 -1.56 -5.27
CA GLY A 96 8.37 -2.29 -5.30
C GLY A 96 7.17 -1.43 -5.70
N PRO A 97 5.97 -1.64 -5.12
CA PRO A 97 4.70 -1.10 -5.63
C PRO A 97 4.57 0.43 -5.55
N PHE A 98 5.50 1.12 -4.87
CA PHE A 98 5.58 2.58 -4.77
C PHE A 98 6.55 3.19 -5.80
N ASP A 99 7.30 2.37 -6.55
CA ASP A 99 8.15 2.80 -7.66
C ASP A 99 7.33 2.94 -8.94
N THR A 100 6.39 3.87 -8.92
CA THR A 100 5.68 4.32 -10.12
C THR A 100 6.06 5.77 -10.42
N GLN A 101 5.58 6.31 -11.55
CA GLN A 101 5.83 7.71 -11.91
C GLN A 101 5.35 8.68 -10.83
N TYR A 102 4.24 8.35 -10.14
CA TYR A 102 3.54 9.25 -9.23
C TYR A 102 3.45 8.72 -7.79
N GLY A 103 3.67 7.42 -7.59
CA GLY A 103 3.54 6.76 -6.29
C GLY A 103 2.08 6.43 -5.93
N ARG A 104 1.74 6.54 -4.65
CA ARG A 104 0.39 6.34 -4.10
C ARG A 104 0.02 7.51 -3.18
N ALA A 105 -1.24 7.95 -3.21
CA ALA A 105 -1.72 9.02 -2.36
C ALA A 105 -2.23 8.53 -0.99
N ALA A 106 -1.91 9.29 0.05
CA ALA A 106 -2.54 9.22 1.37
C ALA A 106 -3.57 10.34 1.53
N PHE A 107 -4.71 10.05 2.17
CA PHE A 107 -5.85 10.96 2.28
C PHE A 107 -6.10 11.43 3.71
N GLY A 108 -6.29 12.73 3.92
CA GLY A 108 -6.63 13.35 5.21
C GLY A 108 -7.83 14.28 5.11
N GLU A 109 -8.42 14.60 6.26
CA GLU A 109 -9.48 15.60 6.35
C GLU A 109 -8.95 17.01 6.01
N ASP A 110 -7.72 17.30 6.44
CA ASP A 110 -6.95 18.48 6.10
C ASP A 110 -5.53 18.14 5.60
N GLY A 111 -4.78 19.15 5.17
CA GLY A 111 -3.43 18.98 4.65
C GLY A 111 -2.45 18.38 5.68
N LEU A 112 -2.57 18.70 6.97
CA LEU A 112 -1.68 18.17 8.00
C LEU A 112 -1.95 16.70 8.28
N ALA A 113 -3.22 16.31 8.37
CA ALA A 113 -3.65 14.93 8.52
C ALA A 113 -3.24 14.09 7.32
N ALA A 114 -3.31 14.64 6.10
CA ALA A 114 -2.84 13.97 4.89
C ALA A 114 -1.32 13.75 4.94
N VAL A 115 -0.54 14.74 5.39
CA VAL A 115 0.93 14.60 5.57
C VAL A 115 1.25 13.53 6.60
N ARG A 116 0.58 13.49 7.75
CA ARG A 116 0.84 12.47 8.77
C ARG A 116 0.61 11.06 8.22
N LYS A 117 -0.50 10.84 7.53
CA LYS A 117 -0.78 9.55 6.89
C LYS A 117 0.20 9.24 5.75
N ALA A 118 0.69 10.25 5.03
CA ALA A 118 1.71 10.06 4.01
C ALA A 118 3.06 9.65 4.60
N ILE A 119 3.41 10.15 5.79
CA ILE A 119 4.59 9.70 6.54
C ILE A 119 4.44 8.24 6.94
N ASP A 120 3.28 7.84 7.47
CA ASP A 120 3.01 6.42 7.79
C ASP A 120 3.08 5.54 6.53
N LEU A 121 2.50 5.99 5.43
CA LEU A 121 2.53 5.29 4.14
C LEU A 121 3.94 5.21 3.55
N ALA A 122 4.76 6.24 3.78
CA ALA A 122 6.16 6.25 3.40
C ALA A 122 6.99 5.22 4.18
N GLN A 123 6.67 5.01 5.46
CA GLN A 123 7.28 3.94 6.25
C GLN A 123 6.90 2.57 5.68
N VAL A 124 5.63 2.36 5.35
CA VAL A 124 5.16 1.14 4.69
C VAL A 124 5.91 0.89 3.36
N ALA A 125 6.16 1.94 2.58
CA ALA A 125 6.94 1.80 1.34
C ALA A 125 8.37 1.31 1.59
N ILE A 126 9.04 1.81 2.65
CA ILE A 126 10.38 1.36 3.05
C ILE A 126 10.35 -0.08 3.57
N ASP A 127 9.37 -0.43 4.41
CA ASP A 127 9.22 -1.79 4.93
C ASP A 127 9.03 -2.80 3.79
N LEU A 128 8.21 -2.47 2.79
CA LEU A 128 8.03 -3.30 1.60
C LEU A 128 9.33 -3.41 0.77
N ALA A 129 10.05 -2.30 0.59
CA ALA A 129 11.34 -2.34 -0.10
C ALA A 129 12.35 -3.26 0.61
N SER A 130 12.35 -3.30 1.94
CA SER A 130 13.23 -4.18 2.73
C SER A 130 12.99 -5.67 2.53
N THR A 131 11.83 -6.07 1.98
CA THR A 131 11.56 -7.48 1.65
C THR A 131 12.33 -7.96 0.43
N THR A 132 12.79 -7.03 -0.42
CA THR A 132 13.49 -7.31 -1.68
C THR A 132 14.92 -6.77 -1.70
N HIS A 133 15.23 -5.82 -0.82
CA HIS A 133 16.52 -5.15 -0.73
C HIS A 133 17.07 -5.15 0.70
N ALA A 134 18.37 -5.38 0.84
CA ALA A 134 19.08 -4.97 2.05
C ALA A 134 19.25 -3.44 2.00
N LEU A 135 18.76 -2.75 3.03
CA LEU A 135 18.72 -1.29 3.09
C LEU A 135 19.87 -0.73 3.92
N PHE A 136 20.51 0.31 3.40
CA PHE A 136 21.60 1.03 4.03
C PHE A 136 21.40 2.53 3.89
N TRP A 137 21.96 3.27 4.83
CA TRP A 137 22.21 4.69 4.64
C TRP A 137 23.23 4.91 3.50
N PRO A 138 23.27 6.10 2.88
CA PRO A 138 24.24 6.40 1.83
C PRO A 138 25.72 6.25 2.26
N ASP A 139 25.99 6.32 3.57
CA ASP A 139 27.30 6.06 4.18
C ASP A 139 27.56 4.57 4.49
N GLU A 140 26.73 3.69 3.92
CA GLU A 140 26.82 2.23 3.99
C GLU A 140 26.55 1.61 5.38
N ARG A 141 26.08 2.40 6.35
CA ARG A 141 25.58 1.84 7.61
C ARG A 141 24.24 1.14 7.39
N PRO A 142 23.98 -0.03 8.02
CA PRO A 142 22.67 -0.68 7.95
C PRO A 142 21.54 0.28 8.34
N TYR A 143 20.45 0.25 7.58
CA TYR A 143 19.27 1.04 7.88
C TYR A 143 18.44 0.36 8.98
N ASP A 144 18.03 1.14 9.98
CA ASP A 144 17.07 0.70 10.99
C ASP A 144 15.66 1.05 10.51
N LEU A 145 14.81 0.04 10.33
CA LEU A 145 13.42 0.24 9.89
C LEU A 145 12.59 1.06 10.88
N SER A 146 12.99 1.13 12.15
CA SER A 146 12.32 1.97 13.14
C SER A 146 12.74 3.45 13.08
N ALA A 147 13.69 3.81 12.21
CA ALA A 147 14.14 5.19 12.06
C ALA A 147 13.00 6.08 11.55
N PRO A 148 12.66 7.17 12.29
CA PRO A 148 11.55 8.04 11.92
C PRO A 148 11.82 8.75 10.60
N ILE A 149 10.77 8.94 9.80
CA ILE A 149 10.79 9.66 8.52
C ILE A 149 10.81 11.17 8.75
#